data_AF-A0A2N3B9F7-F1
#
_entry.id   AF-A0A2N3B9F7-F1
#
_cell.length_a   1.000
_cell.length_b   1.000
_cell.length_c   1.000
_cell.angle_alpha   90.00
_cell.angle_beta   90.00
_cell.angle_gamma   90.00
#
_symmetry.space_group_name_H-M   'P 1'
#
loop_
_entity.id
_entity.type
_entity.pdbx_description
1 polymer ?
#
loop_
_entity_poly.entity_id
_entity_poly.type
_entity_poly.pdbx_seq_one_letter_code
_entity_poly.pdbx_strand_id
1 'polypeptide(L)'
;MTRDEIVARARAWAGTPYVTGAALRGVGCDCVGLVRGVLAEITGRPVPNPPGWRPDWSAARARPLIEAASRHLDPVAVEFCGAGDVVVFRLANGREAHCGILTET
;
A
#
# COMPACT_ATOMS: atom_id res chain seq x y z
N MET A 1 16.10 -3.98 6.94
CA MET A 1 14.85 -4.53 6.41
C MET A 1 15.17 -5.34 5.18
N THR A 2 14.90 -6.63 5.22
CA THR A 2 15.03 -7.51 4.04
C THR A 2 13.68 -7.63 3.33
N ARG A 3 13.68 -8.05 2.07
CA ARG A 3 12.42 -8.29 1.32
C ARG A 3 11.55 -9.33 2.02
N ASP A 4 12.14 -10.41 2.52
CA ASP A 4 11.44 -11.47 3.25
C ASP A 4 10.74 -10.96 4.50
N GLU A 5 11.35 -10.01 5.22
CA GLU A 5 10.74 -9.39 6.40
C GLU A 5 9.46 -8.62 6.02
N ILE A 6 9.49 -7.87 4.92
CA ILE A 6 8.34 -7.12 4.41
C ILE A 6 7.22 -8.08 4.05
N VAL A 7 7.55 -9.15 3.31
CA VAL A 7 6.59 -10.17 2.87
C VAL A 7 5.97 -10.87 4.07
N ALA A 8 6.77 -11.28 5.05
CA ALA A 8 6.28 -11.93 6.26
C ALA A 8 5.31 -11.03 7.03
N ARG A 9 5.64 -9.74 7.18
CA ARG A 9 4.76 -8.76 7.81
C ARG A 9 3.49 -8.55 7.00
N ALA A 10 3.57 -8.33 5.70
CA ALA A 10 2.40 -8.16 4.84
C ALA A 10 1.47 -9.38 4.88
N ARG A 11 2.00 -10.60 4.84
CA ARG A 11 1.21 -11.82 4.96
C ARG A 11 0.52 -11.96 6.32
N ALA A 12 1.13 -11.45 7.40
CA ALA A 12 0.49 -11.45 8.70
C ALA A 12 -0.78 -10.56 8.78
N TRP A 13 -0.99 -9.66 7.81
CA TRP A 13 -2.23 -8.88 7.70
C TRP A 13 -3.36 -9.63 6.99
N ALA A 14 -3.11 -10.80 6.41
CA ALA A 14 -4.15 -11.62 5.80
C ALA A 14 -5.28 -11.92 6.80
N GLY A 15 -6.52 -11.78 6.36
CA GLY A 15 -7.71 -11.89 7.21
C GLY A 15 -8.11 -10.60 7.94
N THR A 16 -7.33 -9.52 7.84
CA THR A 16 -7.77 -8.20 8.34
C THR A 16 -8.98 -7.71 7.52
N PRO A 17 -10.10 -7.33 8.15
CA PRO A 17 -11.28 -6.83 7.44
C PRO A 17 -11.00 -5.59 6.59
N TYR A 18 -11.71 -5.45 5.46
CA TYR A 18 -11.58 -4.24 4.64
C TYR A 18 -12.36 -3.07 5.27
N VAL A 19 -11.65 -2.07 5.79
CA VAL A 19 -12.23 -0.87 6.42
C VAL A 19 -11.53 0.36 5.89
N THR A 20 -12.29 1.20 5.19
CA THR A 20 -11.77 2.38 4.51
C THR A 20 -11.20 3.38 5.51
N GLY A 21 -9.92 3.74 5.34
CA GLY A 21 -9.17 4.71 6.14
C GLY A 21 -8.49 4.11 7.35
N ALA A 22 -8.77 2.84 7.66
CA ALA A 22 -8.16 2.12 8.76
C ALA A 22 -6.79 1.55 8.36
N ALA A 23 -5.95 1.29 9.37
CA ALA A 23 -4.61 0.71 9.22
C ALA A 23 -4.24 -0.06 10.50
N LEU A 24 -5.09 -1.00 10.91
CA LEU A 24 -4.91 -1.79 12.13
C LEU A 24 -5.13 -3.28 11.86
N ARG A 25 -4.05 -4.06 11.98
CA ARG A 25 -4.04 -5.51 11.72
C ARG A 25 -5.07 -6.24 12.56
N GLY A 26 -5.83 -7.14 11.93
CA GLY A 26 -6.91 -7.91 12.55
C GLY A 26 -8.20 -7.13 12.87
N VAL A 27 -8.20 -5.79 12.74
CA VAL A 27 -9.36 -4.94 13.03
C VAL A 27 -9.92 -4.30 11.75
N GLY A 28 -9.06 -3.70 10.93
CA GLY A 28 -9.48 -3.07 9.70
C GLY A 28 -8.35 -2.40 8.93
N CYS A 29 -8.32 -2.60 7.61
CA CYS A 29 -7.46 -1.85 6.70
C CYS A 29 -8.08 -1.72 5.31
N ASP A 30 -7.73 -0.68 4.56
CA ASP A 30 -7.88 -0.68 3.10
C ASP A 30 -6.53 -0.96 2.42
N CYS A 31 -6.46 -0.83 1.09
CA CYS A 31 -5.21 -1.04 0.34
C CYS A 31 -4.07 -0.11 0.77
N VAL A 32 -4.37 1.18 0.99
CA VAL A 32 -3.37 2.16 1.46
C VAL A 32 -3.06 1.90 2.93
N GLY A 33 -4.07 1.55 3.73
CA GLY A 33 -3.99 1.18 5.13
C GLY A 33 -3.09 -0.02 5.38
N LEU A 34 -3.14 -1.03 4.51
CA LEU A 34 -2.23 -2.18 4.55
C LEU A 34 -0.77 -1.73 4.39
N VAL A 35 -0.45 -0.96 3.34
CA VAL A 35 0.92 -0.48 3.09
C VAL A 35 1.41 0.41 4.24
N ARG A 36 0.56 1.33 4.71
CA ARG A 36 0.85 2.20 5.87
C ARG A 36 1.11 1.39 7.13
N GLY A 37 0.29 0.37 7.37
CA GLY A 37 0.38 -0.52 8.52
C GLY A 37 1.67 -1.32 8.54
N VAL A 38 1.99 -1.99 7.42
CA VAL A 38 3.24 -2.75 7.27
C VAL A 38 4.46 -1.83 7.42
N LEU A 39 4.45 -0.66 6.78
CA LEU A 39 5.55 0.30 6.92
C LEU A 39 5.69 0.80 8.37
N ALA A 40 4.59 0.99 9.09
CA ALA A 40 4.61 1.37 10.50
C ALA A 40 5.17 0.27 11.41
N GLU A 41 4.80 -1.00 11.16
CA GLU A 41 5.32 -2.16 11.89
C GLU A 41 6.83 -2.35 11.70
N ILE A 42 7.34 -2.03 10.52
CA ILE A 42 8.77 -2.11 10.17
C ILE A 42 9.55 -0.96 10.80
N THR A 43 9.07 0.28 10.60
CA THR A 43 9.81 1.49 10.99
C THR A 43 9.61 1.85 12.45
N GLY A 44 8.63 1.23 13.13
CA GLY A 44 8.21 1.61 14.48
C GLY A 44 7.52 2.98 14.55
N ARG A 45 7.13 3.56 13.41
CA ARG A 45 6.59 4.92 13.32
C ARG A 45 5.22 4.92 12.63
N PRO A 46 4.20 5.59 13.20
CA PRO A 46 2.90 5.67 12.55
C PRO A 46 3.00 6.42 11.23
N VAL A 47 2.39 5.86 10.18
CA VAL A 47 2.29 6.50 8.87
C VAL A 47 0.88 7.10 8.76
N PRO A 48 0.72 8.43 8.69
CA PRO A 48 -0.60 9.06 8.62
C PRO A 48 -1.29 8.77 7.29
N ASN A 49 -2.60 9.03 7.20
CA ASN A 49 -3.28 9.02 5.92
C ASN A 49 -2.64 10.06 5.00
N PRO A 50 -2.52 9.79 3.68
CA PRO A 50 -2.05 10.80 2.75
C PRO A 50 -3.00 12.01 2.76
N PRO A 51 -2.50 13.24 2.54
CA PRO A 51 -3.36 14.42 2.47
C PRO A 51 -4.46 14.24 1.41
N GLY A 52 -5.70 14.57 1.76
CA GLY A 52 -6.83 14.38 0.85
C GLY A 52 -7.23 12.91 0.65
N TRP A 53 -6.83 12.00 1.55
CA TRP A 53 -7.29 10.62 1.52
C TRP A 53 -8.82 10.55 1.45
N ARG A 54 -9.30 9.80 0.47
CA ARG A 54 -10.72 9.51 0.25
C ARG A 54 -10.85 8.06 -0.24
N PRO A 55 -11.95 7.38 0.11
CA PRO A 55 -12.28 6.07 -0.43
C PRO A 55 -12.26 5.99 -1.96
N ASP A 56 -12.62 7.08 -2.64
CA ASP A 56 -12.91 7.14 -4.06
C ASP A 56 -11.73 7.69 -4.88
N TRP A 57 -10.49 7.45 -4.48
CA TRP A 57 -9.30 7.91 -5.22
C TRP A 57 -9.28 7.47 -6.68
N SER A 58 -9.98 6.38 -7.00
CA SER A 58 -10.24 6.03 -8.38
C SER A 58 -10.79 7.21 -9.18
N ALA A 59 -11.69 8.04 -8.65
CA ALA A 59 -12.33 9.18 -9.33
C ALA A 59 -11.40 10.38 -9.61
N ALA A 60 -10.21 10.42 -9.02
CA ALA A 60 -9.25 11.49 -9.28
C ALA A 60 -8.64 11.38 -10.68
N ARG A 61 -8.43 12.54 -11.33
CA ARG A 61 -7.66 12.63 -12.60
C ARG A 61 -6.14 12.59 -12.38
N ALA A 62 -5.67 12.82 -11.16
CA ALA A 62 -4.26 12.79 -10.77
C ALA A 62 -3.74 11.35 -10.52
N ARG A 63 -2.48 11.19 -10.08
CA ARG A 63 -1.89 9.92 -9.66
C ARG A 63 -1.72 9.84 -8.13
N PRO A 64 -2.82 9.88 -7.36
CA PRO A 64 -2.74 10.12 -5.93
C PRO A 64 -2.05 8.96 -5.17
N LEU A 65 -2.18 7.70 -5.62
CA LEU A 65 -1.52 6.56 -4.96
C LEU A 65 0.00 6.63 -5.14
N ILE A 66 0.46 6.93 -6.35
CA ILE A 66 1.90 7.09 -6.61
C ILE A 66 2.47 8.31 -5.88
N GLU A 67 1.76 9.44 -5.87
CA GLU A 67 2.18 10.66 -5.15
C GLU A 67 2.22 10.47 -3.63
N ALA A 68 1.32 9.64 -3.08
CA ALA A 68 1.36 9.26 -1.67
C ALA A 68 2.53 8.32 -1.38
N ALA A 69 2.73 7.30 -2.22
CA ALA A 69 3.81 6.33 -2.09
C ALA A 69 5.19 6.99 -2.16
N SER A 70 5.39 7.96 -3.07
CA SER A 70 6.67 8.64 -3.27
C SER A 70 7.15 9.48 -2.09
N ARG A 71 6.30 9.69 -1.08
CA ARG A 71 6.70 10.36 0.17
C ARG A 71 7.36 9.41 1.17
N HIS A 72 7.25 8.11 0.95
CA HIS A 72 7.63 7.07 1.89
C HIS A 72 8.49 5.97 1.27
N LEU A 73 8.42 5.80 -0.05
CA LEU A 73 9.02 4.70 -0.80
C LEU A 73 9.82 5.23 -1.98
N ASP A 74 10.88 4.51 -2.33
CA ASP A 74 11.67 4.77 -3.53
C ASP A 74 11.02 4.10 -4.75
N PRO A 75 11.01 4.76 -5.93
CA PRO A 75 10.43 4.19 -7.14
C PRO A 75 11.28 3.01 -7.67
N VAL A 76 10.60 1.94 -8.08
CA VAL A 76 11.20 0.77 -8.74
C VAL A 76 10.60 0.65 -10.13
N ALA A 77 11.42 0.43 -11.16
CA ALA A 77 10.92 0.17 -12.50
C ALA A 77 10.17 -1.17 -12.52
N VAL A 78 9.09 -1.27 -13.31
CA VAL A 78 8.19 -2.42 -13.27
C VAL A 78 8.93 -3.71 -13.65
N GLU A 79 9.87 -3.63 -14.58
CA GLU A 79 10.73 -4.73 -15.00
C GLU A 79 11.68 -5.26 -13.90
N PHE A 80 11.86 -4.50 -12.81
CA PHE A 80 12.72 -4.85 -11.68
C PHE A 80 11.93 -5.05 -10.37
N CYS A 81 10.60 -4.95 -10.40
CA CYS A 81 9.80 -5.15 -9.20
C CYS A 81 9.84 -6.62 -8.76
N GLY A 82 9.77 -6.84 -7.45
CA GLY A 82 9.79 -8.17 -6.85
C GLY A 82 9.12 -8.19 -5.49
N ALA A 83 9.26 -9.31 -4.79
CA ALA A 83 8.65 -9.52 -3.48
C ALA A 83 9.05 -8.39 -2.50
N GLY A 84 8.07 -7.86 -1.78
CA GLY A 84 8.22 -6.73 -0.85
C GLY A 84 8.02 -5.35 -1.49
N ASP A 85 8.03 -5.23 -2.81
CA ASP A 85 7.78 -3.95 -3.48
C ASP A 85 6.26 -3.63 -3.50
N VAL A 86 5.93 -2.33 -3.43
CA VAL A 86 4.55 -1.85 -3.55
C VAL A 86 4.22 -1.60 -5.01
N VAL A 87 3.12 -2.17 -5.47
CA VAL A 87 2.58 -1.96 -6.82
C VAL A 87 1.26 -1.21 -6.78
N VAL A 88 1.03 -0.37 -7.80
CA VAL A 88 -0.23 0.36 -7.99
C VAL A 88 -0.94 -0.18 -9.23
N PHE A 89 -2.18 -0.59 -9.06
CA PHE A 89 -3.04 -1.09 -10.13
C PHE A 89 -3.89 0.05 -10.70
N ARG A 90 -3.99 0.07 -12.03
CA ARG A 90 -4.80 1.03 -12.78
C ARG A 90 -5.93 0.33 -13.51
N LEU A 91 -7.07 1.02 -13.62
CA LEU A 91 -8.14 0.64 -14.52
C LEU A 91 -7.74 0.92 -15.97
N ALA A 92 -8.44 0.32 -16.93
CA ALA A 92 -8.17 0.48 -18.36
C ALA A 92 -8.21 1.95 -18.84
N ASN A 93 -8.91 2.83 -18.14
CA ASN A 93 -8.96 4.27 -18.40
C ASN A 93 -7.77 5.06 -17.78
N GLY A 94 -6.75 4.36 -17.28
CA GLY A 94 -5.53 4.94 -16.70
C GLY A 94 -5.65 5.39 -15.24
N ARG A 95 -6.84 5.31 -14.62
CA ARG A 95 -7.07 5.75 -13.23
C ARG A 95 -6.51 4.75 -12.23
N GLU A 96 -5.79 5.23 -11.23
CA GLU A 96 -5.26 4.41 -10.13
C GLU A 96 -6.40 3.97 -9.21
N ALA A 97 -6.56 2.67 -9.01
CA ALA A 97 -7.71 2.12 -8.28
C ALA A 97 -7.31 1.28 -7.07
N HIS A 98 -6.09 0.77 -7.02
CA HIS A 98 -5.66 -0.11 -5.94
C HIS A 98 -4.15 -0.12 -5.79
N CYS A 99 -3.67 -0.57 -4.64
CA CYS A 99 -2.27 -0.90 -4.44
C CYS A 99 -2.13 -2.17 -3.60
N GLY A 100 -0.95 -2.78 -3.65
CA GLY A 100 -0.63 -3.97 -2.88
C GLY A 100 0.87 -4.14 -2.71
N ILE A 101 1.26 -5.05 -1.82
CA ILE A 101 2.65 -5.48 -1.63
C ILE A 101 2.82 -6.80 -2.37
N LEU A 102 3.78 -6.87 -3.28
CA LEU A 102 4.08 -8.11 -4.00
C LEU A 102 4.62 -9.16 -3.02
N THR A 103 4.13 -10.39 -3.15
CA THR A 103 4.69 -11.56 -2.48
C THR A 103 5.06 -12.62 -3.51
N GLU A 104 5.94 -13.53 -3.13
CA GLU A 104 6.10 -14.79 -3.86
C GLU A 104 4.82 -15.63 -3.75
N THR A 105 4.65 -16.61 -4.65
CA THR A 105 3.47 -17.50 -4.68
C THR A 105 3.57 -18.52 -3.56
#